data_AF-A0A1Z9AQU6-F1
#
_entry.id   AF-A0A1Z9AQU6-F1
#
_cell.length_a   1.000
_cell.length_b   1.000
_cell.length_c   1.000
_cell.angle_alpha   90.00
_cell.angle_beta   90.00
_cell.angle_gamma   90.00
#
_symmetry.space_group_name_H-M   'P 1'
#
loop_
_entity.id
_entity.type
_entity.pdbx_description
1 polymer ?
#
loop_
_entity_poly.entity_id
_entity_poly.type
_entity_poly.pdbx_seq_one_letter_code
_entity_poly.pdbx_strand_id
1 'polypeptide(L)'
;MSFFAENKRFSFNITGEVTAQSPISVSRPDDNFVSATGTKDKPRLPRAGAKKDATLPFIPGSSFRGGLRRAARDVIRRLTGEQFDIATSYMLTQGVDITNTMNSQKSAGNIGLEEPLRTLNPLLSLFGAWSLPGHTGVSDLIPTTPGSVFTAGGGVRTNDFIRDPKQIQFLSPEDAEKLQQIILDDSATASEVGELKKEISDLKAKMRDSRDKEVKASIQEEINHIDAMIKVKKESKSGATETIQRPLEGYEAIVPGTVMLHRLPLTMVNAMEMALFLESLATYAKNPVIGGHKNHACGFFSATYAIRYWPEDEDVSREVASIRFNETGFFIEGEIADELQSIRKTFRTAVSDGKFNFKAFLFKHAV
;
A
#
# COMPACT_ATOMS: atom_id res chain seq x y z
N MET A 1 8.91 22.07 -30.01
CA MET A 1 8.73 22.88 -28.79
C MET A 1 9.65 22.29 -27.71
N SER A 2 10.35 23.09 -26.90
CA SER A 2 11.14 22.56 -25.77
C SER A 2 10.46 22.98 -24.47
N PHE A 3 10.05 21.99 -23.69
CA PHE A 3 9.39 22.18 -22.40
C PHE A 3 10.40 22.46 -21.28
N PHE A 4 11.67 22.12 -21.45
CA PHE A 4 12.62 22.11 -20.35
C PHE A 4 13.82 23.05 -20.54
N ALA A 5 13.61 24.17 -21.24
CA ALA A 5 14.53 25.31 -21.26
C ALA A 5 14.71 25.93 -19.84
N GLU A 6 15.83 26.62 -19.60
CA GLU A 6 16.22 27.10 -18.27
C GLU A 6 15.11 27.84 -17.52
N ASN A 7 14.87 27.43 -16.27
CA ASN A 7 13.93 27.99 -15.31
C ASN A 7 12.43 27.92 -15.65
N LYS A 8 12.02 27.21 -16.71
CA LYS A 8 10.60 27.00 -16.97
C LYS A 8 10.00 25.90 -16.08
N ARG A 9 8.76 26.13 -15.65
CA ARG A 9 7.92 25.19 -14.92
C ARG A 9 6.66 24.90 -15.73
N PHE A 10 6.29 23.64 -15.83
CA PHE A 10 5.12 23.20 -16.60
C PHE A 10 4.22 22.31 -15.77
N SER A 11 2.92 22.36 -16.05
CA SER A 11 1.96 21.42 -15.49
C SER A 11 1.60 20.38 -16.54
N PHE A 12 1.72 19.10 -16.17
CA PHE A 12 1.37 17.98 -17.02
C PHE A 12 0.26 17.16 -16.38
N ASN A 13 -0.70 16.74 -17.19
CA ASN A 13 -1.70 15.78 -16.78
C ASN A 13 -1.32 14.42 -17.35
N ILE A 14 -0.85 13.52 -16.49
CA ILE A 14 -0.54 12.15 -16.88
C ILE A 14 -1.74 11.27 -16.54
N THR A 15 -2.39 10.72 -17.55
CA THR A 15 -3.62 9.92 -17.40
C THR A 15 -3.46 8.60 -18.13
N GLY A 16 -4.02 7.53 -17.59
CA GLY A 16 -3.99 6.26 -18.28
C GLY A 16 -4.60 5.13 -17.49
N GLU A 17 -4.16 3.94 -17.84
CA GLU A 17 -4.71 2.68 -17.35
C GLU A 17 -3.61 1.85 -16.67
N VAL A 18 -4.00 1.23 -15.56
CA VAL A 18 -3.21 0.24 -14.84
C VAL A 18 -3.93 -1.09 -14.93
N THR A 19 -3.24 -2.12 -15.41
CA THR A 19 -3.80 -3.47 -15.51
C THR A 19 -3.20 -4.37 -14.45
N ALA A 20 -4.05 -5.00 -13.64
CA ALA A 20 -3.62 -6.00 -12.66
C ALA A 20 -3.08 -7.24 -13.41
N GLN A 21 -1.82 -7.60 -13.18
CA GLN A 21 -1.21 -8.81 -13.75
C GLN A 21 -1.25 -9.98 -12.76
N SER A 22 -1.31 -9.68 -11.47
CA SER A 22 -1.61 -10.64 -10.40
C SER A 22 -2.66 -10.07 -9.45
N PRO A 23 -3.18 -10.87 -8.49
CA PRO A 23 -4.18 -10.37 -7.55
C PRO A 23 -3.65 -9.17 -6.79
N ILE A 24 -4.42 -8.08 -6.69
CA ILE A 24 -3.98 -6.89 -5.94
C ILE A 24 -4.85 -6.71 -4.71
N SER A 25 -4.22 -6.79 -3.54
CA SER A 25 -4.90 -6.58 -2.26
C SER A 25 -4.30 -5.40 -1.52
N VAL A 26 -5.16 -4.51 -1.05
CA VAL A 26 -4.84 -3.45 -0.10
C VAL A 26 -5.89 -3.49 0.98
N SER A 27 -5.49 -3.54 2.23
CA SER A 27 -6.40 -3.45 3.38
C SER A 27 -5.87 -2.39 4.32
N ARG A 28 -6.72 -1.44 4.73
CA ARG A 28 -6.38 -0.49 5.80
C ARG A 28 -7.07 -0.92 7.09
N PRO A 29 -6.62 -0.41 8.24
CA PRO A 29 -7.42 -0.49 9.46
C PRO A 29 -8.86 -0.06 9.17
N ASP A 30 -9.80 -0.81 9.74
CA ASP A 30 -11.24 -0.60 9.64
C ASP A 30 -11.88 -0.82 8.26
N ASP A 31 -11.17 -1.21 7.19
CA ASP A 31 -11.83 -1.49 5.91
C ASP A 31 -12.68 -2.78 5.94
N ASN A 32 -12.51 -3.63 6.94
CA ASN A 32 -13.23 -4.89 7.04
C ASN A 32 -14.72 -4.69 7.36
N PHE A 33 -15.56 -5.58 6.81
CA PHE A 33 -16.99 -5.61 7.08
C PHE A 33 -17.57 -7.01 6.87
N VAL A 34 -18.65 -7.31 7.61
CA VAL A 34 -19.42 -8.55 7.44
C VAL A 34 -20.20 -8.49 6.13
N SER A 35 -20.13 -9.55 5.33
CA SER A 35 -20.95 -9.69 4.14
C SER A 35 -21.29 -11.15 3.85
N ALA A 36 -22.07 -11.40 2.79
CA ALA A 36 -22.38 -12.76 2.37
C ALA A 36 -21.11 -13.56 1.98
N THR A 37 -20.04 -12.86 1.62
CA THR A 37 -18.79 -13.45 1.12
C THR A 37 -17.66 -13.49 2.16
N GLY A 38 -17.93 -13.16 3.43
CA GLY A 38 -16.93 -13.25 4.49
C GLY A 38 -17.26 -12.53 5.79
N THR A 39 -16.45 -12.79 6.82
CA THR A 39 -16.64 -12.27 8.18
C THR A 39 -16.10 -10.84 8.33
N LYS A 40 -16.27 -10.26 9.52
CA LYS A 40 -15.68 -8.97 9.91
C LYS A 40 -14.15 -9.00 10.01
N ASP A 41 -13.55 -10.19 10.08
CA ASP A 41 -12.12 -10.36 10.32
C ASP A 41 -11.36 -10.54 8.99
N LYS A 42 -12.07 -10.90 7.92
CA LYS A 42 -11.54 -10.99 6.57
C LYS A 42 -11.03 -9.63 6.07
N PRO A 43 -9.75 -9.51 5.67
CA PRO A 43 -9.22 -8.30 5.05
C PRO A 43 -9.98 -7.94 3.76
N ARG A 44 -10.52 -6.72 3.69
CA ARG A 44 -11.29 -6.20 2.54
C ARG A 44 -10.55 -5.07 1.84
N LEU A 45 -10.83 -4.90 0.54
CA LEU A 45 -10.39 -3.72 -0.19
C LEU A 45 -11.16 -2.47 0.29
N PRO A 46 -10.53 -1.28 0.29
CA PRO A 46 -11.21 -0.01 0.44
C PRO A 46 -12.44 0.12 -0.44
N ARG A 47 -13.50 0.74 0.08
CA ARG A 47 -14.75 1.02 -0.63
C ARG A 47 -14.97 2.51 -0.80
N ALA A 48 -15.37 2.94 -1.99
CA ALA A 48 -15.73 4.33 -2.28
C ALA A 48 -17.15 4.63 -1.73
N GLY A 49 -17.30 4.68 -0.40
CA GLY A 49 -18.57 4.91 0.28
C GLY A 49 -18.88 3.85 1.33
N ALA A 50 -20.13 3.38 1.37
CA ALA A 50 -20.58 2.42 2.37
C ALA A 50 -19.81 1.08 2.28
N LYS A 51 -19.50 0.47 3.42
CA LYS A 51 -18.77 -0.81 3.51
C LYS A 51 -19.69 -2.00 3.20
N LYS A 52 -19.88 -2.28 1.90
CA LYS A 52 -20.75 -3.35 1.38
C LYS A 52 -20.12 -3.98 0.13
N ASP A 53 -20.49 -5.23 -0.17
CA ASP A 53 -19.97 -5.96 -1.34
C ASP A 53 -20.26 -5.24 -2.67
N ALA A 54 -21.42 -4.58 -2.79
CA ALA A 54 -21.83 -3.87 -3.99
C ALA A 54 -21.14 -2.51 -4.20
N THR A 55 -20.48 -1.97 -3.18
CA THR A 55 -19.79 -0.68 -3.30
C THR A 55 -18.51 -0.86 -4.09
N LEU A 56 -18.21 0.10 -4.97
CA LEU A 56 -17.04 0.06 -5.83
C LEU A 56 -15.75 -0.03 -4.98
N PRO A 57 -14.94 -1.09 -5.16
CA PRO A 57 -13.63 -1.20 -4.56
C PRO A 57 -12.64 -0.30 -5.29
N PHE A 58 -11.59 0.15 -4.60
CA PHE A 58 -10.50 0.89 -5.23
C PHE A 58 -9.17 0.57 -4.55
N ILE A 59 -8.08 0.83 -5.25
CA ILE A 59 -6.74 0.85 -4.65
C ILE A 59 -6.41 2.30 -4.32
N PRO A 60 -6.12 2.63 -3.05
CA PRO A 60 -5.79 3.99 -2.66
C PRO A 60 -4.54 4.49 -3.38
N GLY A 61 -4.60 5.71 -3.91
CA GLY A 61 -3.47 6.37 -4.58
C GLY A 61 -2.25 6.51 -3.68
N SER A 62 -2.45 6.56 -2.35
CA SER A 62 -1.38 6.50 -1.36
C SER A 62 -0.52 5.24 -1.45
N SER A 63 -1.09 4.09 -1.85
CA SER A 63 -0.33 2.84 -2.04
C SER A 63 0.65 2.97 -3.21
N PHE A 64 0.18 3.52 -4.32
CA PHE A 64 1.00 3.76 -5.51
C PHE A 64 2.03 4.85 -5.22
N ARG A 65 1.60 5.97 -4.62
CA ARG A 65 2.46 7.09 -4.22
C ARG A 65 3.61 6.62 -3.32
N GLY A 66 3.32 5.78 -2.34
CA GLY A 66 4.34 5.22 -1.46
C GLY A 66 5.36 4.36 -2.21
N GLY A 67 4.91 3.54 -3.17
CA GLY A 67 5.79 2.78 -4.06
C GLY A 67 6.69 3.69 -4.90
N LEU A 68 6.09 4.69 -5.54
CA LEU A 68 6.79 5.65 -6.40
C LEU A 68 7.82 6.49 -5.62
N ARG A 69 7.47 6.98 -4.41
CA ARG A 69 8.39 7.73 -3.55
C ARG A 69 9.57 6.87 -3.08
N ARG A 70 9.32 5.60 -2.74
CA ARG A 70 10.39 4.64 -2.41
C ARG A 70 11.34 4.43 -3.58
N ALA A 71 10.80 4.27 -4.79
CA ALA A 71 11.60 4.16 -6.00
C ALA A 71 12.46 5.42 -6.25
N ALA A 72 11.92 6.62 -6.00
CA ALA A 72 12.68 7.88 -6.06
C ALA A 72 13.88 7.86 -5.10
N ARG A 73 13.64 7.46 -3.85
CA ARG A 73 14.66 7.32 -2.80
C ARG A 73 15.72 6.28 -3.19
N ASP A 74 15.33 5.20 -3.85
CA ASP A 74 16.27 4.17 -4.34
C ASP A 74 17.11 4.65 -5.53
N VAL A 75 16.55 5.46 -6.43
CA VAL A 75 17.31 6.14 -7.49
C VAL A 75 18.40 7.01 -6.87
N ILE A 76 18.05 7.84 -5.90
CA ILE A 76 19.00 8.74 -5.24
C ILE A 76 20.10 7.95 -4.55
N ARG A 77 19.76 6.97 -3.69
CA ARG A 77 20.76 6.13 -3.00
C ARG A 77 21.73 5.47 -3.97
N ARG A 78 21.22 4.95 -5.09
CA ARG A 78 22.06 4.30 -6.11
C ARG A 78 23.01 5.27 -6.80
N LEU A 79 22.56 6.50 -7.07
CA LEU A 79 23.35 7.50 -7.78
C LEU A 79 24.36 8.23 -6.90
N THR A 80 24.04 8.45 -5.61
CA THR A 80 24.93 9.12 -4.66
C THR A 80 25.85 8.15 -3.93
N GLY A 81 25.46 6.88 -3.77
CA GLY A 81 26.15 5.92 -2.92
C GLY A 81 26.06 6.24 -1.41
N GLU A 82 25.28 7.25 -1.03
CA GLU A 82 25.21 7.72 0.35
C GLU A 82 24.41 6.77 1.25
N GLN A 83 24.90 6.61 2.48
CA GLN A 83 24.12 6.07 3.59
C GLN A 83 23.34 7.21 4.26
N PHE A 84 22.03 7.03 4.34
CA PHE A 84 21.14 7.98 5.01
C PHE A 84 20.93 7.58 6.46
N ASP A 85 20.97 8.55 7.37
CA ASP A 85 20.56 8.35 8.76
C ASP A 85 19.06 8.03 8.85
N ILE A 86 18.60 7.72 10.06
CA ILE A 86 17.22 7.34 10.31
C ILE A 86 16.25 8.48 9.96
N ALA A 87 16.60 9.74 10.29
CA ALA A 87 15.75 10.90 10.03
C ALA A 87 15.57 11.15 8.52
N THR A 88 16.67 11.19 7.77
CA THR A 88 16.67 11.32 6.31
C THR A 88 15.94 10.13 5.67
N SER A 89 16.12 8.93 6.20
CA SER A 89 15.44 7.74 5.68
C SER A 89 13.91 7.82 5.83
N TYR A 90 13.40 8.23 7.00
CA TYR A 90 11.95 8.44 7.19
C TYR A 90 11.42 9.60 6.33
N MET A 91 12.17 10.70 6.27
CA MET A 91 11.79 11.87 5.48
C MET A 91 11.69 11.54 3.98
N LEU A 92 12.73 10.94 3.39
CA LEU A 92 12.72 10.61 1.96
C LEU A 92 11.75 9.47 1.64
N THR A 93 11.54 8.52 2.55
CA THR A 93 10.68 7.34 2.30
C THR A 93 9.20 7.62 2.51
N GLN A 94 8.84 8.36 3.56
CA GLN A 94 7.45 8.53 4.02
C GLN A 94 7.02 10.00 4.08
N GLY A 95 7.96 10.96 3.99
CA GLY A 95 7.68 12.38 4.21
C GLY A 95 7.44 12.73 5.68
N VAL A 96 7.91 11.88 6.59
CA VAL A 96 7.71 12.03 8.04
C VAL A 96 8.97 12.59 8.68
N ASP A 97 8.82 13.69 9.41
CA ASP A 97 9.86 14.23 10.28
C ASP A 97 9.78 13.60 11.67
N ILE A 98 10.69 12.67 11.95
CA ILE A 98 10.80 12.04 13.28
C ILE A 98 11.58 12.88 14.30
N THR A 99 12.19 13.98 13.86
CA THR A 99 12.97 14.88 14.72
C THR A 99 12.14 16.02 15.31
N ASN A 100 10.90 16.20 14.80
CA ASN A 100 10.00 17.32 15.13
C ASN A 100 10.60 18.72 14.85
N THR A 101 11.67 18.81 14.08
CA THR A 101 12.35 20.08 13.76
C THR A 101 11.53 20.91 12.77
N MET A 102 10.75 20.29 11.89
CA MET A 102 9.85 20.98 10.96
C MET A 102 8.72 21.75 11.69
N ASN A 103 8.29 21.31 12.88
CA ASN A 103 7.25 22.01 13.66
C ASN A 103 7.67 23.41 14.11
N SER A 104 8.99 23.64 14.23
CA SER A 104 9.54 24.95 14.58
C SER A 104 9.59 25.92 13.38
N GLN A 105 9.33 25.44 12.17
CA GLN A 105 9.34 26.24 10.95
C GLN A 105 7.97 26.89 10.73
N LYS A 106 7.72 27.99 11.42
CA LYS A 106 6.52 28.82 11.15
C LYS A 106 6.68 29.48 9.78
N SER A 107 5.79 29.13 8.85
CA SER A 107 5.62 29.78 7.55
C SER A 107 4.83 31.11 7.63
N ALA A 108 4.39 31.50 8.83
CA ALA A 108 3.58 32.70 9.03
C ALA A 108 4.34 33.97 8.58
N GLY A 109 3.90 34.54 7.45
CA GLY A 109 4.34 35.85 6.94
C GLY A 109 5.42 35.84 5.86
N ASN A 110 6.01 34.69 5.50
CA ASN A 110 7.10 34.62 4.53
C ASN A 110 6.70 33.83 3.27
N ILE A 111 6.60 34.53 2.15
CA ILE A 111 6.32 33.94 0.83
C ILE A 111 7.63 33.43 0.23
N GLY A 112 7.66 32.22 -0.32
CA GLY A 112 8.79 31.71 -1.11
C GLY A 112 9.93 31.03 -0.32
N LEU A 113 9.79 30.83 0.99
CA LEU A 113 10.81 30.11 1.81
C LEU A 113 11.07 28.67 1.35
N GLU A 114 10.15 28.10 0.57
CA GLU A 114 10.22 26.73 0.09
C GLU A 114 11.17 26.58 -1.11
N GLU A 115 11.33 27.61 -1.94
CA GLU A 115 11.99 27.48 -3.25
C GLU A 115 13.47 27.07 -3.16
N PRO A 116 14.27 27.63 -2.22
CA PRO A 116 15.63 27.16 -2.04
C PRO A 116 15.69 25.69 -1.60
N LEU A 117 14.78 25.26 -0.73
CA LEU A 117 14.70 23.85 -0.29
C LEU A 117 14.28 22.94 -1.46
N ARG A 118 13.34 23.38 -2.30
CA ARG A 118 12.89 22.66 -3.49
C ARG A 118 14.02 22.49 -4.51
N THR A 119 14.86 23.51 -4.66
CA THR A 119 16.04 23.48 -5.54
C THR A 119 17.10 22.51 -5.01
N LEU A 120 17.37 22.52 -3.71
CA LEU A 120 18.34 21.61 -3.08
C LEU A 120 17.86 20.16 -3.00
N ASN A 121 16.55 19.95 -2.82
CA ASN A 121 15.97 18.63 -2.61
C ASN A 121 14.77 18.39 -3.55
N PRO A 122 15.03 17.97 -4.80
CA PRO A 122 13.96 17.73 -5.77
C PRO A 122 13.00 16.60 -5.38
N LEU A 123 13.40 15.68 -4.49
CA LEU A 123 12.47 14.65 -3.98
C LEU A 123 11.39 15.27 -3.10
N LEU A 124 11.79 16.16 -2.18
CA LEU A 124 10.82 16.87 -1.33
C LEU A 124 9.98 17.84 -2.15
N SER A 125 10.54 18.47 -3.18
CA SER A 125 9.74 19.30 -4.08
C SER A 125 8.67 18.49 -4.82
N LEU A 126 9.03 17.31 -5.33
CA LEU A 126 8.14 16.45 -6.09
C LEU A 126 7.08 15.77 -5.22
N PHE A 127 7.47 15.15 -4.09
CA PHE A 127 6.58 14.34 -3.27
C PHE A 127 6.11 15.00 -1.98
N GLY A 128 6.64 16.17 -1.63
CA GLY A 128 6.28 16.92 -0.44
C GLY A 128 6.80 16.32 0.88
N ALA A 129 6.45 16.99 1.97
CA ALA A 129 6.60 16.57 3.36
C ALA A 129 5.55 17.29 4.21
N TRP A 130 5.57 17.10 5.53
CA TRP A 130 4.75 17.92 6.44
C TRP A 130 4.97 19.41 6.17
N SER A 131 3.89 20.17 6.00
CA SER A 131 3.91 21.62 5.67
C SER A 131 4.62 22.01 4.35
N LEU A 132 4.97 21.05 3.49
CA LEU A 132 5.54 21.29 2.15
C LEU A 132 4.75 20.50 1.10
N PRO A 133 3.84 21.15 0.35
CA PRO A 133 3.09 20.48 -0.72
C PRO A 133 4.02 19.94 -1.81
N GLY A 134 3.79 18.71 -2.25
CA GLY A 134 4.51 18.11 -3.38
C GLY A 134 3.87 18.48 -4.72
N HIS A 135 4.68 18.55 -5.78
CA HIS A 135 4.22 18.83 -7.14
C HIS A 135 3.61 17.61 -7.87
N THR A 136 3.74 16.39 -7.35
CA THR A 136 3.06 15.20 -7.90
C THR A 136 1.77 14.90 -7.12
N GLY A 137 0.65 14.77 -7.83
CA GLY A 137 -0.55 14.09 -7.35
C GLY A 137 -0.59 12.62 -7.79
N VAL A 138 -1.35 11.81 -7.07
CA VAL A 138 -1.60 10.39 -7.42
C VAL A 138 -3.05 10.10 -7.07
N SER A 139 -3.87 9.80 -8.08
CA SER A 139 -5.27 9.43 -7.85
C SER A 139 -5.38 8.01 -7.31
N ASP A 140 -6.56 7.68 -6.79
CA ASP A 140 -6.93 6.29 -6.59
C ASP A 140 -6.95 5.54 -7.92
N LEU A 141 -6.71 4.22 -7.86
CA LEU A 141 -6.88 3.33 -9.00
C LEU A 141 -8.27 2.71 -8.89
N ILE A 142 -9.12 3.02 -9.88
CA ILE A 142 -10.53 2.69 -9.85
C ILE A 142 -10.82 1.67 -10.97
N PRO A 143 -11.30 0.45 -10.65
CA PRO A 143 -11.68 -0.54 -11.65
C PRO A 143 -12.72 0.00 -12.63
N THR A 144 -12.54 -0.29 -13.93
CA THR A 144 -13.47 0.12 -14.98
C THR A 144 -14.69 -0.80 -15.10
N THR A 145 -14.59 -2.02 -14.57
CA THR A 145 -15.63 -3.05 -14.68
C THR A 145 -16.17 -3.47 -13.31
N PRO A 146 -17.49 -3.72 -13.18
CA PRO A 146 -18.05 -4.38 -12.01
C PRO A 146 -17.48 -5.79 -11.79
N GLY A 147 -17.61 -6.33 -10.57
CA GLY A 147 -17.18 -7.70 -10.28
C GLY A 147 -15.67 -7.91 -10.28
N SER A 148 -14.89 -6.84 -10.15
CA SER A 148 -13.43 -6.87 -10.21
C SER A 148 -12.76 -7.47 -8.96
N VAL A 149 -13.48 -8.21 -8.13
CA VAL A 149 -13.02 -8.65 -6.80
C VAL A 149 -13.28 -10.14 -6.59
N PHE A 150 -12.31 -10.80 -5.96
CA PHE A 150 -12.44 -12.19 -5.51
C PHE A 150 -11.73 -12.40 -4.17
N THR A 151 -11.89 -13.60 -3.60
CA THR A 151 -11.18 -14.02 -2.39
C THR A 151 -9.95 -14.81 -2.76
N ALA A 152 -8.78 -14.28 -2.41
CA ALA A 152 -7.49 -14.95 -2.56
C ALA A 152 -6.98 -15.49 -1.22
N GLY A 153 -6.00 -16.39 -1.26
CA GLY A 153 -5.29 -16.85 -0.05
C GLY A 153 -6.12 -17.62 0.97
N GLY A 154 -7.30 -18.11 0.58
CA GLY A 154 -8.06 -19.07 1.39
C GLY A 154 -7.34 -20.42 1.48
N GLY A 155 -7.76 -21.26 2.42
CA GLY A 155 -7.21 -22.60 2.60
C GLY A 155 -7.26 -23.04 4.06
N VAL A 156 -6.42 -24.01 4.41
CA VAL A 156 -6.28 -24.50 5.78
C VAL A 156 -4.80 -24.64 6.09
N ARG A 157 -4.34 -24.05 7.20
CA ARG A 157 -3.03 -24.40 7.76
C ARG A 157 -3.13 -25.85 8.25
N THR A 158 -2.33 -26.73 7.68
CA THR A 158 -2.31 -28.15 8.08
C THR A 158 -1.25 -28.40 9.14
N ASN A 159 -1.43 -29.46 9.93
CA ASN A 159 -0.37 -29.98 10.79
C ASN A 159 0.44 -30.99 9.98
N ASP A 160 1.73 -30.72 9.79
CA ASP A 160 2.60 -31.58 8.97
C ASP A 160 2.82 -32.96 9.58
N PHE A 161 2.77 -33.11 10.92
CA PHE A 161 2.84 -34.42 11.57
C PHE A 161 1.55 -35.25 11.39
N ILE A 162 0.43 -34.60 11.09
CA ILE A 162 -0.81 -35.30 10.70
C ILE A 162 -0.78 -35.65 9.20
N ARG A 163 -0.25 -34.73 8.37
CA ARG A 163 -0.16 -34.91 6.92
C ARG A 163 0.88 -35.95 6.52
N ASP A 164 2.00 -35.99 7.21
CA ASP A 164 3.09 -36.96 7.05
C ASP A 164 3.51 -37.50 8.43
N PRO A 165 2.82 -38.53 8.94
CA PRO A 165 3.13 -39.12 10.25
C PRO A 165 4.57 -39.63 10.39
N LYS A 166 5.27 -39.89 9.28
CA LYS A 166 6.66 -40.35 9.31
C LYS A 166 7.61 -39.28 9.86
N GLN A 167 7.21 -38.01 9.85
CA GLN A 167 7.98 -36.92 10.46
C GLN A 167 8.26 -37.15 11.95
N ILE A 168 7.45 -37.96 12.63
CA ILE A 168 7.66 -38.32 14.04
C ILE A 168 9.00 -39.01 14.28
N GLN A 169 9.58 -39.67 13.26
CA GLN A 169 10.87 -40.35 13.36
C GLN A 169 12.05 -39.38 13.59
N PHE A 170 11.85 -38.09 13.33
CA PHE A 170 12.86 -37.05 13.52
C PHE A 170 12.78 -36.40 14.92
N LEU A 171 11.82 -36.80 15.74
CA LEU A 171 11.68 -36.33 17.12
C LEU A 171 12.32 -37.31 18.11
N SER A 172 12.75 -36.77 19.25
CA SER A 172 13.05 -37.63 20.40
C SER A 172 11.75 -38.32 20.88
N PRO A 173 11.83 -39.49 21.53
CA PRO A 173 10.65 -40.15 22.08
C PRO A 173 9.83 -39.25 23.02
N GLU A 174 10.52 -38.44 23.85
CA GLU A 174 9.88 -37.49 24.76
C GLU A 174 9.13 -36.38 24.01
N ASP A 175 9.70 -35.85 22.92
CA ASP A 175 9.04 -34.80 22.13
C ASP A 175 7.90 -35.38 21.26
N ALA A 176 7.99 -36.64 20.85
CA ALA A 176 6.91 -37.34 20.16
C ALA A 176 5.68 -37.51 21.07
N GLU A 177 5.88 -37.90 22.34
CA GLU A 177 4.81 -37.98 23.35
C GLU A 177 4.21 -36.60 23.63
N LYS A 178 5.04 -35.57 23.82
CA LYS A 178 4.56 -34.18 23.99
C LYS A 178 3.72 -33.72 22.80
N LEU A 179 4.17 -33.98 21.57
CA LEU A 179 3.42 -33.62 20.37
C LEU A 179 2.08 -34.34 20.29
N GLN A 180 2.03 -35.62 20.65
CA GLN A 180 0.80 -36.38 20.70
C GLN A 180 -0.21 -35.77 21.69
N GLN A 181 0.25 -35.36 22.87
CA GLN A 181 -0.58 -34.67 23.84
C GLN A 181 -1.11 -33.33 23.31
N ILE A 182 -0.25 -32.52 22.68
CA ILE A 182 -0.64 -31.24 22.07
C ILE A 182 -1.73 -31.45 21.01
N ILE A 183 -1.61 -32.48 20.15
CA ILE A 183 -2.60 -32.76 19.09
C ILE A 183 -3.95 -33.18 19.68
N LEU A 184 -3.95 -34.00 20.73
CA LEU A 184 -5.17 -34.42 21.43
C LEU A 184 -5.86 -33.23 22.11
N ASP A 185 -5.09 -32.43 22.84
CA ASP A 185 -5.58 -31.23 23.52
C ASP A 185 -6.16 -30.20 22.53
N ASP A 186 -5.49 -29.99 21.38
CA ASP A 186 -5.96 -29.08 20.32
C ASP A 186 -7.30 -29.55 19.73
N SER A 187 -7.48 -30.86 19.52
CA SER A 187 -8.71 -31.44 18.98
C SER A 187 -9.88 -31.30 19.95
N ALA A 188 -9.68 -31.67 21.22
CA ALA A 188 -10.69 -31.54 22.26
C ALA A 188 -11.10 -30.08 22.48
N THR A 189 -10.12 -29.18 22.59
CA THR A 189 -10.36 -27.74 22.76
C THR A 189 -11.10 -27.15 21.57
N ALA A 190 -10.78 -27.55 20.33
CA ALA A 190 -11.44 -27.06 19.13
C ALA A 190 -12.94 -27.41 19.12
N SER A 191 -13.30 -28.64 19.53
CA SER A 191 -14.69 -29.08 19.63
C SER A 191 -15.46 -28.24 20.65
N GLU A 192 -14.92 -28.11 21.86
CA GLU A 192 -15.57 -27.38 22.96
C GLU A 192 -15.71 -25.88 22.67
N VAL A 193 -14.67 -25.25 22.10
CA VAL A 193 -14.74 -23.85 21.68
C VAL A 193 -15.75 -23.66 20.54
N GLY A 194 -15.90 -24.66 19.66
CA GLY A 194 -16.90 -24.67 18.59
C GLY A 194 -18.33 -24.60 19.13
N GLU A 195 -18.64 -25.39 20.17
CA GLU A 195 -19.94 -25.39 20.86
C GLU A 195 -20.23 -24.06 21.55
N LEU A 196 -19.26 -23.52 22.30
CA LEU A 196 -19.41 -22.22 22.97
C LEU A 196 -19.62 -21.07 21.98
N LYS A 197 -18.95 -21.10 20.82
CA LYS A 197 -19.18 -20.11 19.75
C LYS A 197 -20.57 -20.23 19.13
N LYS A 198 -21.12 -21.43 19.05
CA LYS A 198 -22.50 -21.66 18.57
C LYS A 198 -23.50 -21.05 19.55
N GLU A 199 -23.33 -21.25 20.86
CA GLU A 199 -24.14 -20.58 21.89
C GLU A 199 -24.08 -19.05 21.77
N ILE A 200 -22.89 -18.46 21.60
CA ILE A 200 -22.76 -17.01 21.37
C ILE A 200 -23.53 -16.57 20.13
N SER A 201 -23.50 -17.35 19.05
CA SER A 201 -24.24 -17.04 17.82
C SER A 201 -25.75 -17.05 18.06
N ASP A 202 -26.26 -18.05 18.78
CA ASP A 202 -27.68 -18.19 19.11
C ASP A 202 -28.15 -17.08 20.06
N LEU A 203 -27.34 -16.71 21.06
CA LEU A 203 -27.58 -15.56 21.94
C LEU A 203 -27.61 -14.24 21.16
N LYS A 204 -26.69 -14.02 20.22
CA LYS A 204 -26.70 -12.84 19.33
C LYS A 204 -27.90 -12.80 18.39
N ALA A 205 -28.48 -13.94 18.01
CA ALA A 205 -29.74 -13.98 17.29
C ALA A 205 -30.90 -13.52 18.19
N LYS A 206 -31.03 -14.10 19.38
CA LYS A 206 -32.05 -13.71 20.38
C LYS A 206 -31.96 -12.23 20.76
N MET A 207 -30.75 -11.69 20.91
CA MET A 207 -30.52 -10.28 21.22
C MET A 207 -30.98 -9.33 20.10
N ARG A 208 -30.90 -9.77 18.84
CA ARG A 208 -31.39 -8.99 17.68
C ARG A 208 -32.91 -8.93 17.62
N ASP A 209 -33.57 -10.02 18.02
CA ASP A 209 -35.04 -10.13 18.00
C ASP A 209 -35.72 -9.47 19.21
N SER A 210 -34.99 -9.31 20.32
CA SER A 210 -35.50 -8.63 21.51
C SER A 210 -35.60 -7.10 21.33
N ARG A 211 -36.65 -6.49 21.89
CA ARG A 211 -36.83 -5.02 21.97
C ARG A 211 -36.55 -4.46 23.36
N ASP A 212 -36.39 -5.32 24.36
CA ASP A 212 -36.18 -4.95 25.75
C ASP A 212 -34.70 -4.67 26.03
N LYS A 213 -34.41 -3.53 26.68
CA LYS A 213 -33.04 -3.12 27.03
C LYS A 213 -32.44 -3.99 28.13
N GLU A 214 -33.22 -4.43 29.11
CA GLU A 214 -32.72 -5.25 30.22
C GLU A 214 -32.38 -6.66 29.73
N VAL A 215 -33.23 -7.23 28.87
CA VAL A 215 -32.97 -8.53 28.21
C VAL A 215 -31.72 -8.45 27.35
N LYS A 216 -31.49 -7.34 26.61
CA LYS A 216 -30.25 -7.17 25.84
C LYS A 216 -29.01 -7.07 26.72
N ALA A 217 -29.10 -6.40 27.86
CA ALA A 217 -27.99 -6.28 28.81
C ALA A 217 -27.61 -7.65 29.40
N SER A 218 -28.61 -8.43 29.85
CA SER A 218 -28.41 -9.80 30.36
C SER A 218 -27.79 -10.72 29.32
N ILE A 219 -28.29 -10.71 28.07
CA ILE A 219 -27.71 -11.52 27.00
C ILE A 219 -26.25 -11.10 26.71
N GLN A 220 -25.94 -9.80 26.79
CA GLN A 220 -24.58 -9.31 26.61
C GLN A 220 -23.63 -9.76 27.74
N GLU A 221 -24.10 -9.84 28.98
CA GLU A 221 -23.35 -10.39 30.10
C GLU A 221 -23.06 -11.89 29.92
N GLU A 222 -24.05 -12.67 29.48
CA GLU A 222 -23.85 -14.09 29.15
C GLU A 222 -22.82 -14.27 28.03
N ILE A 223 -22.88 -13.46 26.97
CA ILE A 223 -21.88 -13.49 25.89
C ILE A 223 -20.48 -13.20 26.46
N ASN A 224 -20.34 -12.18 27.32
CA ASN A 224 -19.05 -11.84 27.93
C ASN A 224 -18.53 -12.96 28.83
N HIS A 225 -19.40 -13.67 29.55
CA HIS A 225 -19.05 -14.81 30.37
C HIS A 225 -18.54 -15.98 29.51
N ILE A 226 -19.25 -16.30 28.42
CA ILE A 226 -18.83 -17.36 27.49
C ILE A 226 -17.50 -17.00 26.80
N ASP A 227 -17.30 -15.73 26.41
CA ASP A 227 -16.02 -15.25 25.87
C ASP A 227 -14.87 -15.42 26.88
N ALA A 228 -15.11 -15.18 28.17
CA ALA A 228 -14.14 -15.43 29.23
C ALA A 228 -13.83 -16.93 29.40
N MET A 229 -14.85 -17.81 29.34
CA MET A 229 -14.64 -19.27 29.36
C MET A 229 -13.81 -19.75 28.17
N ILE A 230 -14.06 -19.23 26.98
CA ILE A 230 -13.27 -19.54 25.78
C ILE A 230 -11.81 -19.14 26.00
N LYS A 231 -11.56 -17.96 26.59
CA LYS A 231 -10.21 -17.49 26.87
C LYS A 231 -9.48 -18.42 27.84
N VAL A 232 -10.11 -18.79 28.95
CA VAL A 232 -9.52 -19.72 29.94
C VAL A 232 -9.20 -21.07 29.30
N LYS A 233 -10.12 -21.66 28.51
CA LYS A 233 -9.88 -22.94 27.82
C LYS A 233 -8.72 -22.88 26.82
N LYS A 234 -8.55 -21.75 26.13
CA LYS A 234 -7.43 -21.56 25.21
C LYS A 234 -6.09 -21.41 25.94
N GLU A 235 -6.09 -20.88 27.15
CA GLU A 235 -4.89 -20.70 27.98
C GLU A 235 -4.49 -21.98 28.73
N SER A 236 -5.44 -22.92 28.95
CA SER A 236 -5.20 -24.15 29.72
C SER A 236 -4.57 -25.32 28.93
N LYS A 237 -4.40 -25.21 27.61
CA LYS A 237 -3.87 -26.31 26.79
C LYS A 237 -2.35 -26.38 26.78
N SER A 238 -1.81 -27.59 26.61
CA SER A 238 -0.38 -27.77 26.36
C SER A 238 -0.04 -27.26 24.95
N GLY A 239 0.88 -26.30 24.83
CA GLY A 239 1.31 -25.73 23.54
C GLY A 239 0.75 -24.34 23.22
N ALA A 240 0.66 -24.00 21.93
CA ALA A 240 0.32 -22.66 21.47
C ALA A 240 -1.18 -22.39 21.61
N THR A 241 -1.58 -21.22 22.15
CA THR A 241 -2.97 -20.78 22.43
C THR A 241 -3.94 -20.90 21.25
N GLU A 242 -3.43 -20.86 20.02
CA GLU A 242 -4.20 -21.03 18.78
C GLU A 242 -4.00 -22.45 18.22
N THR A 243 -5.06 -23.06 17.68
CA THR A 243 -4.98 -24.41 17.10
C THR A 243 -4.01 -24.44 15.92
N ILE A 244 -3.24 -25.53 15.83
CA ILE A 244 -2.26 -25.74 14.74
C ILE A 244 -2.97 -25.82 13.39
N GLN A 245 -4.12 -26.48 13.35
CA GLN A 245 -5.00 -26.48 12.17
C GLN A 245 -5.97 -25.31 12.23
N ARG A 246 -5.94 -24.47 11.19
CA ARG A 246 -6.81 -23.28 11.13
C ARG A 246 -7.23 -22.99 9.69
N PRO A 247 -8.55 -22.88 9.42
CA PRO A 247 -9.04 -22.29 8.18
C PRO A 247 -8.54 -20.86 8.02
N LEU A 248 -7.98 -20.57 6.85
CA LEU A 248 -7.62 -19.23 6.43
C LEU A 248 -8.81 -18.65 5.67
N GLU A 249 -9.37 -17.55 6.20
CA GLU A 249 -10.47 -16.83 5.55
C GLU A 249 -10.06 -16.18 4.21
N GLY A 250 -8.74 -16.13 3.95
CA GLY A 250 -8.17 -15.43 2.83
C GLY A 250 -8.27 -13.91 2.99
N TYR A 251 -8.15 -13.22 1.87
CA TYR A 251 -8.26 -11.77 1.77
C TYR A 251 -8.89 -11.40 0.44
N GLU A 252 -9.49 -10.22 0.41
CA GLU A 252 -10.07 -9.68 -0.80
C GLU A 252 -9.00 -9.10 -1.71
N ALA A 253 -9.09 -9.38 -3.01
CA ALA A 253 -8.16 -8.89 -4.02
C ALA A 253 -8.88 -8.51 -5.31
N ILE A 254 -8.29 -7.55 -6.03
CA ILE A 254 -8.66 -7.22 -7.40
C ILE A 254 -8.28 -8.40 -8.29
N VAL A 255 -9.19 -8.80 -9.18
CA VAL A 255 -9.02 -9.92 -10.11
C VAL A 255 -7.92 -9.58 -11.14
N PRO A 256 -6.98 -10.49 -11.44
CA PRO A 256 -6.03 -10.31 -12.55
C PRO A 256 -6.75 -10.01 -13.87
N GLY A 257 -6.15 -9.16 -14.70
CA GLY A 257 -6.75 -8.64 -15.93
C GLY A 257 -7.67 -7.43 -15.73
N THR A 258 -8.00 -7.06 -14.48
CA THR A 258 -8.78 -5.84 -14.22
C THR A 258 -8.01 -4.61 -14.65
N VAL A 259 -8.64 -3.78 -15.48
CA VAL A 259 -8.16 -2.46 -15.88
C VAL A 259 -8.67 -1.42 -14.89
N MET A 260 -7.80 -0.51 -14.46
CA MET A 260 -8.11 0.56 -13.52
C MET A 260 -7.67 1.91 -14.07
N LEU A 261 -8.55 2.92 -13.97
CA LEU A 261 -8.23 4.29 -14.33
C LEU A 261 -7.28 4.90 -13.30
N HIS A 262 -6.28 5.64 -13.78
CA HIS A 262 -5.29 6.25 -12.91
C HIS A 262 -4.77 7.58 -13.48
N ARG A 263 -4.51 8.54 -12.58
CA ARG A 263 -4.04 9.88 -12.90
C ARG A 263 -2.88 10.30 -12.00
N LEU A 264 -1.85 10.86 -12.61
CA LEU A 264 -0.61 11.31 -11.99
C LEU A 264 -0.34 12.78 -12.37
N PRO A 265 -1.15 13.75 -11.89
CA PRO A 265 -0.94 15.14 -12.27
C PRO A 265 0.40 15.64 -11.72
N LEU A 266 1.13 16.40 -12.53
CA LEU A 266 2.33 17.13 -12.16
C LEU A 266 2.03 18.62 -12.27
N THR A 267 2.22 19.36 -11.19
CA THR A 267 1.88 20.78 -11.12
C THR A 267 3.16 21.60 -11.03
N MET A 268 3.37 22.50 -12.00
CA MET A 268 4.49 23.45 -12.03
C MET A 268 5.87 22.80 -11.83
N VAL A 269 6.09 21.62 -12.43
CA VAL A 269 7.36 20.90 -12.33
C VAL A 269 8.42 21.50 -13.24
N ASN A 270 9.66 21.56 -12.75
CA ASN A 270 10.83 21.88 -13.56
C ASN A 270 11.44 20.61 -14.19
N ALA A 271 12.51 20.78 -14.97
CA ALA A 271 13.21 19.68 -15.65
C ALA A 271 13.73 18.60 -14.69
N MET A 272 14.26 18.98 -13.53
CA MET A 272 14.83 18.04 -12.56
C MET A 272 13.74 17.25 -11.81
N GLU A 273 12.61 17.89 -11.53
CA GLU A 273 11.44 17.25 -10.94
C GLU A 273 10.80 16.25 -11.90
N MET A 274 10.63 16.63 -13.18
CA MET A 274 10.14 15.72 -14.21
C MET A 274 11.10 14.54 -14.42
N ALA A 275 12.41 14.81 -14.48
CA ALA A 275 13.41 13.76 -14.60
C ALA A 275 13.39 12.79 -13.41
N LEU A 276 13.29 13.31 -12.18
CA LEU A 276 13.17 12.47 -10.97
C LEU A 276 11.87 11.65 -11.01
N PHE A 277 10.75 12.23 -11.42
CA PHE A 277 9.49 11.51 -11.58
C PHE A 277 9.65 10.32 -12.55
N LEU A 278 10.24 10.55 -13.72
CA LEU A 278 10.49 9.51 -14.72
C LEU A 278 11.47 8.44 -14.23
N GLU A 279 12.55 8.83 -13.55
CA GLU A 279 13.49 7.87 -12.94
C GLU A 279 12.83 7.02 -11.85
N SER A 280 11.94 7.64 -11.06
CA SER A 280 11.16 6.97 -10.02
C SER A 280 10.21 5.95 -10.65
N LEU A 281 9.50 6.35 -11.70
CA LEU A 281 8.57 5.46 -12.40
C LEU A 281 9.30 4.32 -13.11
N ALA A 282 10.43 4.61 -13.78
CA ALA A 282 11.27 3.59 -14.42
C ALA A 282 11.88 2.62 -13.41
N THR A 283 12.20 3.08 -12.20
CA THR A 283 12.69 2.22 -11.12
C THR A 283 11.56 1.39 -10.53
N TYR A 284 10.36 1.96 -10.35
CA TYR A 284 9.20 1.22 -9.88
C TYR A 284 8.76 0.15 -10.90
N ALA A 285 8.85 0.46 -12.20
CA ALA A 285 8.53 -0.44 -13.30
C ALA A 285 9.38 -1.73 -13.33
N LYS A 286 10.56 -1.75 -12.70
CA LYS A 286 11.39 -2.98 -12.60
C LYS A 286 10.79 -4.04 -11.68
N ASN A 287 9.96 -3.62 -10.73
CA ASN A 287 9.23 -4.51 -9.83
C ASN A 287 7.89 -3.84 -9.46
N PRO A 288 6.93 -3.79 -10.41
CA PRO A 288 5.72 -2.99 -10.30
C PRO A 288 4.72 -3.71 -9.38
N VAL A 289 4.98 -3.65 -8.08
CA VAL A 289 4.16 -4.29 -7.05
C VAL A 289 3.49 -3.24 -6.18
N ILE A 290 2.17 -3.30 -6.07
CA ILE A 290 1.36 -2.45 -5.21
C ILE A 290 0.58 -3.29 -4.18
N GLY A 291 0.43 -2.75 -2.97
CA GLY A 291 -0.33 -3.39 -1.91
C GLY A 291 0.41 -4.44 -1.09
N GLY A 292 -0.39 -5.30 -0.43
CA GLY A 292 0.04 -6.33 0.52
C GLY A 292 0.27 -7.70 -0.11
N HIS A 293 0.46 -8.71 0.73
CA HIS A 293 0.58 -10.12 0.35
C HIS A 293 1.64 -10.42 -0.75
N LYS A 294 2.74 -9.66 -0.76
CA LYS A 294 3.83 -9.81 -1.73
C LYS A 294 4.44 -11.22 -1.75
N ASN A 295 4.48 -11.89 -0.59
CA ASN A 295 4.96 -13.27 -0.46
C ASN A 295 4.06 -14.29 -1.18
N HIS A 296 2.83 -13.91 -1.56
CA HIS A 296 1.93 -14.71 -2.39
C HIS A 296 1.94 -14.23 -3.86
N ALA A 297 2.99 -13.54 -4.29
CA ALA A 297 3.12 -12.93 -5.61
C ALA A 297 1.97 -11.98 -5.99
N CYS A 298 1.32 -11.36 -4.99
CA CYS A 298 0.26 -10.38 -5.20
C CYS A 298 0.83 -8.98 -5.51
N GLY A 299 0.04 -8.20 -6.24
CA GLY A 299 0.29 -6.77 -6.46
C GLY A 299 0.96 -6.43 -7.79
N PHE A 300 1.30 -7.39 -8.65
CA PHE A 300 1.94 -7.10 -9.94
C PHE A 300 0.98 -6.38 -10.89
N PHE A 301 1.48 -5.35 -11.57
CA PHE A 301 0.70 -4.58 -12.53
C PHE A 301 1.54 -4.09 -13.71
N SER A 302 0.87 -3.80 -14.82
CA SER A 302 1.40 -3.02 -15.95
C SER A 302 0.66 -1.70 -16.07
N ALA A 303 1.24 -0.72 -16.75
CA ALA A 303 0.57 0.55 -16.97
C ALA A 303 0.92 1.19 -18.31
N THR A 304 -0.05 1.94 -18.83
CA THR A 304 0.09 2.79 -20.02
C THR A 304 -0.48 4.16 -19.67
N TYR A 305 0.30 5.22 -19.91
CA TYR A 305 -0.07 6.60 -19.62
C TYR A 305 0.17 7.50 -20.82
N ALA A 306 -0.72 8.45 -21.03
CA ALA A 306 -0.52 9.60 -21.89
C ALA A 306 -0.06 10.80 -21.04
N ILE A 307 0.96 11.52 -21.51
CA ILE A 307 1.41 12.79 -20.96
C ILE A 307 0.76 13.90 -21.79
N ARG A 308 -0.09 14.69 -21.14
CA ARG A 308 -0.79 15.82 -21.76
C ARG A 308 -0.40 17.12 -21.09
N TYR A 309 -0.40 18.20 -21.87
CA TYR A 309 -0.32 19.57 -21.35
C TYR A 309 -1.45 20.41 -21.96
N TRP A 310 -1.77 21.52 -21.31
CA TRP A 310 -2.64 22.56 -21.86
C TRP A 310 -1.76 23.71 -22.35
N PRO A 311 -1.71 23.99 -23.66
CA PRO A 311 -1.10 25.22 -24.17
C PRO A 311 -1.83 26.45 -23.61
N GLU A 312 -1.13 27.56 -23.40
CA GLU A 312 -1.71 28.79 -22.82
C GLU A 312 -2.77 29.41 -23.74
N ASP A 313 -2.58 29.30 -25.05
CA ASP A 313 -3.45 29.90 -26.08
C ASP A 313 -4.48 28.92 -26.67
N GLU A 314 -4.62 27.71 -26.10
CA GLU A 314 -5.52 26.67 -26.63
C GLU A 314 -6.46 26.13 -25.53
N ASP A 315 -7.75 25.96 -25.88
CA ASP A 315 -8.75 25.36 -24.97
C ASP A 315 -8.66 23.83 -24.89
N VAL A 316 -7.79 23.20 -25.68
CA VAL A 316 -7.67 21.74 -25.80
C VAL A 316 -6.33 21.23 -25.28
N SER A 317 -6.38 20.13 -24.52
CA SER A 317 -5.14 19.46 -24.09
C SER A 317 -4.47 18.78 -25.28
N ARG A 318 -3.15 18.88 -25.38
CA ARG A 318 -2.35 18.14 -26.36
C ARG A 318 -1.56 17.03 -25.69
N GLU A 319 -1.62 15.84 -26.28
CA GLU A 319 -0.74 14.74 -25.92
C GLU A 319 0.64 14.94 -26.56
N VAL A 320 1.69 14.85 -25.75
CA VAL A 320 3.07 15.13 -26.18
C VAL A 320 3.96 13.90 -26.10
N ALA A 321 3.61 12.95 -25.24
CA ALA A 321 4.32 11.70 -25.08
C ALA A 321 3.43 10.65 -24.41
N SER A 322 3.85 9.40 -24.46
CA SER A 322 3.27 8.28 -23.73
C SER A 322 4.34 7.55 -22.93
N ILE A 323 3.94 6.95 -21.81
CA ILE A 323 4.77 6.09 -20.98
C ILE A 323 4.09 4.73 -20.89
N ARG A 324 4.83 3.66 -21.14
CA ARG A 324 4.34 2.30 -20.95
C ARG A 324 5.34 1.46 -20.18
N PHE A 325 4.87 0.63 -19.27
CA PHE A 325 5.70 -0.42 -18.71
C PHE A 325 4.93 -1.71 -18.43
N ASN A 326 5.65 -2.81 -18.59
CA ASN A 326 5.20 -4.17 -18.35
C ASN A 326 6.43 -5.05 -18.06
N GLU A 327 6.27 -6.37 -18.12
CA GLU A 327 7.35 -7.35 -17.92
C GLU A 327 8.54 -7.19 -18.89
N THR A 328 8.34 -6.54 -20.04
CA THR A 328 9.38 -6.37 -21.08
C THR A 328 10.22 -5.12 -20.89
N GLY A 329 9.78 -4.16 -20.08
CA GLY A 329 10.55 -2.95 -19.80
C GLY A 329 9.71 -1.69 -19.60
N PHE A 330 10.40 -0.56 -19.67
CA PHE A 330 9.86 0.79 -19.51
C PHE A 330 10.17 1.62 -20.76
N PHE A 331 9.13 2.16 -21.37
CA PHE A 331 9.17 2.82 -22.67
C PHE A 331 8.59 4.24 -22.56
N ILE A 332 9.23 5.18 -23.25
CA ILE A 332 8.74 6.55 -23.44
C ILE A 332 8.73 6.80 -24.94
N GLU A 333 7.58 7.20 -25.47
CA GLU A 333 7.35 7.42 -26.90
C GLU A 333 6.65 8.76 -27.13
N GLY A 334 6.67 9.27 -28.36
CA GLY A 334 6.00 10.50 -28.76
C GLY A 334 6.94 11.68 -29.04
N GLU A 335 6.34 12.85 -29.29
CA GLU A 335 7.01 14.05 -29.81
C GLU A 335 8.19 14.50 -28.95
N ILE A 336 8.05 14.42 -27.62
CA ILE A 336 9.07 14.91 -26.68
C ILE A 336 9.90 13.79 -26.05
N ALA A 337 9.84 12.56 -26.56
CA ALA A 337 10.51 11.41 -25.95
C ALA A 337 12.03 11.65 -25.79
N ASP A 338 12.70 12.19 -26.81
CA ASP A 338 14.14 12.49 -26.76
C ASP A 338 14.48 13.57 -25.72
N GLU A 339 13.64 14.60 -25.59
CA GLU A 339 13.79 15.64 -24.57
C GLU A 339 13.66 15.02 -23.16
N LEU A 340 12.67 14.14 -22.95
CA LEU A 340 12.47 13.43 -21.69
C LEU A 340 13.64 12.48 -21.36
N GLN A 341 14.23 11.82 -22.34
CA GLN A 341 15.44 10.99 -22.12
C GLN A 341 16.66 11.86 -21.80
N SER A 342 16.79 13.02 -22.44
CA SER A 342 17.87 13.98 -22.20
C SER A 342 17.85 14.50 -20.76
N ILE A 343 16.69 14.97 -20.25
CA ILE A 343 16.59 15.47 -18.87
C ILE A 343 16.86 14.38 -17.84
N ARG A 344 16.51 13.11 -18.11
CA ARG A 344 16.83 11.97 -17.25
C ARG A 344 18.34 11.75 -17.15
N LYS A 345 19.07 11.86 -18.26
CA LYS A 345 20.53 11.78 -18.28
C LYS A 345 21.15 12.93 -17.48
N THR A 346 20.70 14.16 -17.73
CA THR A 346 21.16 15.36 -17.01
C THR A 346 20.93 15.25 -15.50
N PHE A 347 19.76 14.76 -15.08
CA PHE A 347 19.46 14.53 -13.67
C PHE A 347 20.42 13.54 -13.03
N ARG A 348 20.68 12.40 -13.68
CA ARG A 348 21.63 11.40 -13.15
C ARG A 348 23.01 11.98 -12.94
N THR A 349 23.52 12.74 -13.92
CA THR A 349 24.80 13.44 -13.81
C THR A 349 24.77 14.47 -12.67
N ALA A 350 23.73 15.30 -12.59
CA ALA A 350 23.59 16.30 -11.52
C ALA A 350 23.59 15.68 -10.10
N VAL A 351 22.94 14.53 -9.92
CA VAL A 351 22.95 13.80 -8.64
C VAL A 351 24.35 13.26 -8.34
N SER A 352 25.02 12.64 -9.32
CA SER A 352 26.36 12.09 -9.14
C SER A 352 27.43 13.17 -8.92
N ASP A 353 27.23 14.36 -9.48
CA ASP A 353 28.10 15.53 -9.28
C ASP A 353 27.83 16.25 -7.93
N GLY A 354 26.88 15.77 -7.12
CA GLY A 354 26.57 16.35 -5.81
C GLY A 354 25.84 17.70 -5.88
N LYS A 355 25.11 18.00 -6.97
CA LYS A 355 24.37 19.27 -7.11
C LYS A 355 23.17 19.41 -6.16
N PHE A 356 22.73 18.31 -5.55
CA PHE A 356 21.56 18.28 -4.66
C PHE A 356 21.95 17.87 -3.24
N ASN A 357 21.21 18.35 -2.26
CA ASN A 357 21.35 17.96 -0.86
C ASN A 357 20.06 17.28 -0.37
N PHE A 358 20.03 15.95 -0.46
CA PHE A 358 18.88 15.15 -0.03
C PHE A 358 18.72 15.03 1.50
N LYS A 359 19.71 15.51 2.27
CA LYS A 359 19.65 15.63 3.73
C LYS A 359 19.07 16.99 4.16
N ALA A 360 18.87 17.93 3.22
CA ALA A 360 18.19 19.17 3.51
C ALA A 360 16.67 18.93 3.54
N PHE A 361 16.06 19.14 4.71
CA PHE A 361 14.61 19.08 4.92
C PHE A 361 14.05 20.26 5.74
N LEU A 362 14.90 21.24 6.09
CA LEU A 362 14.51 22.45 6.81
C LEU A 362 14.73 23.67 5.92
N PHE A 363 13.79 24.62 5.90
CA PHE A 363 13.95 25.91 5.20
C PHE A 363 15.24 26.66 5.57
N LYS A 364 15.69 26.57 6.83
CA LYS A 364 16.95 27.19 7.28
C LYS A 364 18.21 26.55 6.71
N HIS A 365 18.13 25.33 6.18
CA HIS A 365 19.26 24.66 5.52
C HIS A 365 19.40 25.10 4.05
N ALA A 366 18.48 25.94 3.58
CA ALA A 366 18.41 26.39 2.20
C ALA A 366 18.71 27.88 2.03
N VAL A 367 19.10 28.56 3.12
CA VAL A 367 19.59 29.95 3.13
C VAL A 367 21.11 29.95 3.06
#